data_AF-A0A9D9GX56-F1
#
_entry.id   AF-A0A9D9GX56-F1
#
_cell.length_a   1.000
_cell.length_b   1.000
_cell.length_c   1.000
_cell.angle_alpha   90.00
_cell.angle_beta   90.00
_cell.angle_gamma   90.00
#
_symmetry.space_group_name_H-M   'P 1'
#
loop_
_entity.id
_entity.type
_entity.pdbx_description
1 polymer ?
#
loop_
_entity_poly.entity_id
_entity_poly.type
_entity_poly.pdbx_seq_one_letter_code
_entity_poly.pdbx_strand_id
1 'polypeptide(L)'
;MIEVEIIGGAAFPKNCLAKAYANPEANKYTVEFKDGTVIIFPNQPDEREAEAKVTFEGRIDFYGFMDAAIIDTPKGDVYRLLGCSNVMVKADDAKDNDWIQVTDRRLSTGKIQKSHNNNIYLNKDDIYIGPNTQNIEIESGETDINA
;
A
#
# COMPACT_ATOMS: atom_id res chain seq x y z
N MET A 1 -17.66 9.57 -15.93
CA MET A 1 -17.42 8.11 -15.88
C MET A 1 -15.91 7.94 -15.79
N ILE A 2 -15.39 7.38 -14.70
CA ILE A 2 -13.95 7.07 -14.59
C ILE A 2 -13.77 5.72 -15.27
N GLU A 3 -12.94 5.65 -16.29
CA GLU A 3 -12.59 4.37 -16.90
C GLU A 3 -11.59 3.63 -15.99
N VAL A 4 -11.80 2.33 -15.79
CA VAL A 4 -10.96 1.48 -14.95
C VAL A 4 -10.11 0.55 -15.82
N GLU A 5 -8.84 0.39 -15.48
CA GLU A 5 -7.94 -0.61 -16.05
C GLU A 5 -7.79 -1.78 -15.07
N ILE A 6 -7.84 -3.01 -15.57
CA ILE A 6 -7.69 -4.23 -14.76
C ILE A 6 -6.38 -4.91 -15.11
N ILE A 7 -5.50 -5.08 -14.12
CA ILE A 7 -4.16 -5.64 -14.26
C ILE A 7 -3.91 -6.61 -13.11
N GLY A 8 -3.58 -7.88 -13.42
CA GLY A 8 -3.24 -8.87 -12.39
C GLY A 8 -4.33 -9.12 -11.34
N GLY A 9 -5.60 -9.03 -11.76
CA GLY A 9 -6.75 -9.14 -10.87
C GLY A 9 -7.07 -7.87 -10.06
N ALA A 10 -6.34 -6.76 -10.28
CA ALA A 10 -6.55 -5.50 -9.57
C ALA A 10 -7.06 -4.38 -10.50
N ALA A 11 -7.91 -3.51 -9.96
CA ALA A 11 -8.52 -2.39 -10.67
C ALA A 11 -7.83 -1.04 -10.37
N PHE A 12 -7.71 -0.19 -11.39
CA PHE A 12 -7.03 1.10 -11.31
C PHE A 12 -7.75 2.22 -12.10
N PRO A 13 -7.80 3.46 -11.60
CA PRO A 13 -8.40 4.60 -12.30
C PRO A 13 -7.52 5.05 -13.47
N LYS A 14 -7.97 4.80 -14.72
CA LYS A 14 -7.19 5.13 -15.94
C LYS A 14 -6.77 6.59 -16.02
N ASN A 15 -7.60 7.50 -15.54
CA ASN A 15 -7.30 8.93 -15.57
C ASN A 15 -6.13 9.32 -14.65
N CYS A 16 -5.78 8.48 -13.68
CA CYS A 16 -4.67 8.68 -12.75
C CYS A 16 -3.44 7.82 -13.08
N LEU A 17 -3.54 6.89 -14.04
CA LEU A 17 -2.43 6.05 -14.47
C LEU A 17 -1.47 6.81 -15.38
N ALA A 18 -0.17 6.68 -15.09
CA ALA A 18 0.90 7.06 -16.00
C ALA A 18 1.35 5.86 -16.83
N LYS A 19 1.64 4.73 -16.18
CA LYS A 19 2.09 3.49 -16.84
C LYS A 19 1.60 2.26 -16.11
N ALA A 20 1.44 1.18 -16.86
CA ALA A 20 1.05 -0.13 -16.38
C ALA A 20 1.76 -1.20 -17.22
N TYR A 21 2.40 -2.16 -16.57
CA TYR A 21 2.98 -3.30 -17.28
C TYR A 21 3.11 -4.54 -16.39
N ALA A 22 3.05 -5.71 -17.04
CA ALA A 22 3.28 -6.99 -16.42
C ALA A 22 4.74 -7.42 -16.61
N ASN A 23 5.34 -8.02 -15.58
CA ASN A 23 6.60 -8.76 -15.63
C ASN A 23 6.30 -10.25 -15.40
N PRO A 24 6.12 -11.04 -16.48
CA PRO A 24 5.74 -12.44 -16.39
C PRO A 24 6.78 -13.32 -15.71
N GLU A 25 8.08 -13.03 -15.89
CA GLU A 25 9.18 -13.81 -15.32
C GLU A 25 9.23 -13.68 -13.79
N ALA A 26 8.89 -12.50 -13.27
CA ALA A 26 8.82 -12.25 -11.84
C ALA A 26 7.44 -12.53 -11.22
N ASN A 27 6.44 -12.91 -12.04
CA ASN A 27 5.03 -12.97 -11.64
C ASN A 27 4.55 -11.70 -10.90
N LYS A 28 4.94 -10.53 -11.43
CA LYS A 28 4.66 -9.23 -10.82
C LYS A 28 4.08 -8.25 -11.83
N TYR A 29 3.28 -7.34 -11.32
CA TYR A 29 2.70 -6.22 -12.04
C TYR A 29 3.26 -4.94 -11.45
N THR A 30 3.50 -3.96 -12.30
CA THR A 30 3.94 -2.62 -11.90
C THR A 30 3.00 -1.60 -12.47
N VAL A 31 2.52 -0.72 -11.60
CA VAL A 31 1.62 0.38 -11.94
C VAL A 31 2.22 1.67 -11.40
N GLU A 32 2.36 2.66 -12.26
CA GLU A 32 2.87 4.00 -11.97
C GLU A 32 1.71 4.99 -12.11
N PHE A 33 1.39 5.71 -11.05
CA PHE A 33 0.43 6.81 -11.06
C PHE A 33 1.07 8.09 -11.59
N LYS A 34 0.25 9.03 -12.07
CA LYS A 34 0.72 10.32 -12.59
C LYS A 34 1.42 11.20 -11.57
N ASP A 35 1.15 10.99 -10.28
CA ASP A 35 1.88 11.66 -9.20
C ASP A 35 3.29 11.11 -8.99
N GLY A 36 3.60 9.93 -9.56
CA GLY A 36 4.88 9.25 -9.43
C GLY A 36 4.85 8.04 -8.50
N THR A 37 3.78 7.84 -7.72
CA THR A 37 3.60 6.67 -6.87
C THR A 37 3.67 5.40 -7.72
N VAL A 38 4.47 4.43 -7.31
CA VAL A 38 4.59 3.13 -7.97
C VAL A 38 4.09 2.03 -7.04
N ILE A 39 3.18 1.18 -7.52
CA ILE A 39 2.82 -0.06 -6.84
C ILE A 39 3.31 -1.27 -7.63
N ILE A 40 3.96 -2.19 -6.93
CA ILE A 40 4.43 -3.47 -7.44
C ILE A 40 3.72 -4.57 -6.67
N PHE A 41 3.03 -5.48 -7.34
CA PHE A 41 2.25 -6.53 -6.69
C PHE A 41 2.25 -7.82 -7.53
N PRO A 42 2.13 -9.01 -6.90
CA PRO A 42 1.95 -10.26 -7.64
C PRO A 42 0.53 -10.39 -8.18
N ASN A 43 0.28 -11.42 -8.99
CA ASN A 43 -1.07 -11.78 -9.39
C ASN A 43 -1.97 -12.01 -8.15
N GLN A 44 -3.13 -11.37 -8.12
CA GLN A 44 -4.10 -11.51 -7.05
C GLN A 44 -5.04 -12.69 -7.36
N PRO A 45 -5.49 -13.44 -6.34
CA PRO A 45 -6.51 -14.47 -6.54
C PRO A 45 -7.84 -13.82 -6.95
N ASP A 46 -8.58 -14.47 -7.85
CA ASP A 46 -9.82 -13.92 -8.45
C ASP A 46 -10.90 -13.54 -7.42
N GLU A 47 -10.90 -14.19 -6.24
CA GLU A 47 -11.83 -13.91 -5.15
C GLU A 47 -11.49 -12.63 -4.36
N ARG A 48 -10.32 -12.03 -4.62
CA ARG A 48 -9.83 -10.86 -3.88
C ARG A 48 -10.03 -9.60 -4.72
N GLU A 49 -10.96 -8.76 -4.27
CA GLU A 49 -11.17 -7.43 -4.87
C GLU A 49 -10.01 -6.50 -4.49
N ALA A 50 -8.98 -6.45 -5.34
CA ALA A 50 -7.89 -5.49 -5.21
C ALA A 50 -8.14 -4.26 -6.07
N GLU A 51 -7.97 -3.06 -5.51
CA GLU A 51 -8.19 -1.81 -6.23
C GLU A 51 -7.38 -0.69 -5.63
N ALA A 52 -6.84 0.21 -6.45
CA ALA A 52 -6.37 1.50 -5.98
C ALA A 52 -7.33 2.61 -6.42
N LYS A 53 -7.71 3.52 -5.52
CA LYS A 53 -8.54 4.70 -5.82
C LYS A 53 -7.79 5.96 -5.45
N VAL A 54 -7.82 6.96 -6.32
CA VAL A 54 -7.31 8.31 -6.00
C VAL A 54 -8.51 9.22 -5.71
N THR A 55 -8.49 9.86 -4.55
CA THR A 55 -9.52 10.81 -4.15
C THR A 55 -9.27 12.19 -4.76
N PHE A 56 -10.29 13.06 -4.74
CA PHE A 56 -10.15 14.44 -5.21
C PHE A 56 -9.13 15.25 -4.38
N GLU A 57 -8.89 14.86 -3.13
CA GLU A 57 -7.94 15.50 -2.21
C GLU A 57 -6.51 14.97 -2.37
N GLY A 58 -6.25 14.09 -3.34
CA GLY A 58 -4.92 13.53 -3.60
C GLY A 58 -4.57 12.31 -2.75
N ARG A 59 -5.39 11.92 -1.77
CA ARG A 59 -5.21 10.67 -1.02
C ARG A 59 -5.37 9.46 -1.94
N ILE A 60 -4.50 8.47 -1.81
CA ILE A 60 -4.59 7.19 -2.52
C ILE A 60 -5.03 6.08 -1.56
N ASP A 61 -6.18 5.48 -1.84
CA ASP A 61 -6.76 4.37 -1.09
C ASP A 61 -6.44 3.06 -1.81
N PHE A 62 -5.70 2.16 -1.17
CA PHE A 62 -5.39 0.82 -1.64
C PHE A 62 -6.27 -0.19 -0.91
N TYR A 63 -7.03 -0.96 -1.69
CA TYR A 63 -7.94 -2.00 -1.23
C TYR A 63 -7.39 -3.37 -1.59
N GLY A 64 -7.38 -4.28 -0.63
CA GLY A 64 -7.24 -5.71 -0.89
C GLY A 64 -5.89 -6.17 -1.47
N PHE A 65 -4.85 -5.34 -1.52
CA PHE A 65 -3.56 -5.77 -2.08
C PHE A 65 -2.83 -6.78 -1.18
N MET A 66 -2.27 -7.83 -1.78
CA MET A 66 -1.42 -8.82 -1.11
C MET A 66 0.03 -8.74 -1.60
N ASP A 67 1.00 -8.79 -0.68
CA ASP A 67 2.44 -8.82 -0.95
C ASP A 67 2.90 -7.67 -1.88
N ALA A 68 2.24 -6.52 -1.78
CA ALA A 68 2.54 -5.37 -2.60
C ALA A 68 3.65 -4.50 -1.99
N ALA A 69 4.44 -3.87 -2.83
CA ALA A 69 5.35 -2.81 -2.48
C ALA A 69 4.87 -1.51 -3.12
N ILE A 70 4.63 -0.50 -2.30
CA ILE A 70 4.39 0.88 -2.71
C ILE A 70 5.72 1.59 -2.61
N ILE A 71 6.27 1.99 -3.75
CA ILE A 71 7.49 2.77 -3.87
C ILE A 71 7.06 4.19 -4.16
N ASP A 72 7.45 5.07 -3.26
CA ASP A 72 7.01 6.45 -3.24
C ASP A 72 7.86 7.37 -4.12
N THR A 73 7.33 8.56 -4.35
CA THR A 73 8.05 9.73 -4.79
C THR A 73 8.14 10.75 -3.66
N PRO A 74 9.19 11.60 -3.59
CA PRO A 74 9.40 12.56 -2.50
C PRO A 74 8.30 13.62 -2.42
N LYS A 75 7.22 13.34 -1.69
CA LYS A 75 6.01 14.13 -1.54
C LYS A 75 5.26 13.65 -0.31
N GLY A 76 4.77 14.54 0.55
CA GLY A 76 3.93 14.18 1.71
C GLY A 76 2.54 13.72 1.33
N ASP A 77 2.45 12.52 0.76
CA ASP A 77 1.22 11.90 0.29
C ASP A 77 0.47 11.21 1.45
N VAL A 78 -0.82 10.96 1.24
CA VAL A 78 -1.66 10.25 2.20
C VAL A 78 -2.09 8.93 1.58
N TYR A 79 -1.71 7.84 2.24
CA TYR A 79 -2.06 6.48 1.83
C TYR A 79 -3.00 5.85 2.82
N ARG A 80 -4.06 5.22 2.31
CA ARG A 80 -4.94 4.39 3.12
C ARG A 80 -4.86 2.94 2.64
N LEU A 81 -4.44 2.03 3.52
CA LEU A 81 -4.37 0.60 3.23
C LEU A 81 -5.56 -0.10 3.89
N LEU A 82 -6.50 -0.62 3.08
CA LEU A 82 -7.76 -1.25 3.50
C LEU A 82 -7.79 -2.71 3.07
N GLY A 83 -7.90 -3.67 4.00
CA GLY A 83 -7.95 -5.10 3.61
C GLY A 83 -6.66 -5.64 3.01
N CYS A 84 -5.57 -4.87 3.08
CA CYS A 84 -4.28 -5.25 2.51
C CYS A 84 -3.58 -6.33 3.37
N SER A 85 -2.66 -7.09 2.79
CA SER A 85 -1.87 -8.11 3.49
C SER A 85 -0.41 -8.02 3.06
N ASN A 86 0.50 -7.96 4.04
CA ASN A 86 1.96 -7.91 3.80
C ASN A 86 2.39 -6.83 2.77
N VAL A 87 1.80 -5.63 2.88
CA VAL A 87 2.16 -4.48 2.05
C VAL A 87 3.31 -3.69 2.68
N MET A 88 4.34 -3.44 1.89
CA MET A 88 5.47 -2.57 2.21
C MET A 88 5.24 -1.19 1.57
N VAL A 89 5.52 -0.12 2.31
CA VAL A 89 5.55 1.26 1.79
C VAL A 89 6.97 1.77 1.96
N LYS A 90 7.58 2.26 0.89
CA LYS A 90 8.98 2.70 0.86
C LYS A 90 9.07 4.10 0.24
N ALA A 91 9.44 5.07 1.07
CA ALA A 91 9.81 6.42 0.65
C ALA A 91 11.20 6.42 -0.03
N ASP A 92 11.35 7.18 -1.13
CA ASP A 92 12.62 7.28 -1.88
C ASP A 92 13.54 8.41 -1.36
N ASP A 93 13.04 9.30 -0.48
CA ASP A 93 13.81 10.40 0.11
C ASP A 93 13.71 10.43 1.65
N ALA A 94 14.80 10.85 2.31
CA ALA A 94 14.86 11.04 3.75
C ALA A 94 14.01 12.21 4.27
N LYS A 95 13.48 13.06 3.36
CA LYS A 95 12.58 14.18 3.69
C LYS A 95 11.09 13.88 3.49
N ASP A 96 10.73 12.66 3.09
CA ASP A 96 9.34 12.26 2.99
C ASP A 96 8.67 12.24 4.36
N ASN A 97 7.44 12.74 4.41
CA ASN A 97 6.63 12.85 5.62
C ASN A 97 5.22 12.32 5.34
N ASP A 98 5.12 11.14 4.73
CA ASP A 98 3.85 10.58 4.33
C ASP A 98 3.00 10.20 5.51
N TRP A 99 1.70 10.20 5.28
CA TRP A 99 0.72 9.77 6.24
C TRP A 99 0.13 8.45 5.79
N ILE A 100 0.50 7.38 6.48
CA ILE A 100 0.04 6.03 6.18
C ILE A 100 -1.00 5.64 7.22
N GLN A 101 -2.25 5.52 6.79
CA GLN A 101 -3.34 5.01 7.59
C GLN A 101 -3.59 3.54 7.23
N VAL A 102 -3.61 2.68 8.24
CA VAL A 102 -3.85 1.24 8.07
C VAL A 102 -5.18 0.86 8.72
N THR A 103 -6.07 0.25 7.94
CA THR A 103 -7.38 -0.24 8.39
C THR A 103 -7.70 -1.61 7.79
N ASP A 104 -8.45 -2.45 8.51
CA ASP A 104 -8.86 -3.81 8.17
C ASP A 104 -7.72 -4.71 7.63
N ARG A 105 -6.51 -4.55 8.15
CA ARG A 105 -5.32 -5.23 7.62
C ARG A 105 -5.22 -6.64 8.22
N ARG A 106 -5.09 -7.66 7.36
CA ARG A 106 -4.75 -9.03 7.78
C ARG A 106 -3.25 -9.25 7.65
N LEU A 107 -2.56 -9.26 8.79
CA LEU A 107 -1.11 -9.46 8.86
C LEU A 107 -0.79 -10.95 9.06
N SER A 108 -0.19 -11.59 8.05
CA SER A 108 0.36 -12.94 8.18
C SER A 108 1.71 -12.95 8.91
N THR A 109 2.48 -11.87 8.77
CA THR A 109 3.84 -11.71 9.32
C THR A 109 3.93 -10.72 10.48
N GLY A 110 2.90 -9.90 10.69
CA GLY A 110 2.90 -8.85 11.72
C GLY A 110 3.76 -7.62 11.41
N LYS A 111 4.50 -7.60 10.30
CA LYS A 111 5.47 -6.53 10.01
C LYS A 111 4.87 -5.34 9.27
N ILE A 112 5.16 -4.15 9.76
CA ILE A 112 4.94 -2.87 9.07
C ILE A 112 6.26 -2.12 9.14
N GLN A 113 6.90 -1.90 7.99
CA GLN A 113 8.18 -1.21 7.95
C GLN A 113 7.94 0.29 7.81
N LYS A 114 8.51 1.07 8.73
CA LYS A 114 8.60 2.53 8.59
C LYS A 114 9.92 2.85 7.90
N SER A 115 9.87 3.34 6.68
CA SER A 115 11.02 4.02 6.08
C SER A 115 10.95 5.50 6.38
N HIS A 116 12.08 6.12 6.75
CA HIS A 116 12.22 7.57 6.90
C HIS A 116 11.23 8.21 7.91
N ASN A 117 10.82 9.48 7.69
CA ASN A 117 9.99 10.26 8.62
C ASN A 117 8.48 10.02 8.46
N ASN A 118 8.07 8.92 7.82
CA ASN A 118 6.66 8.64 7.57
C ASN A 118 5.90 8.40 8.88
N ASN A 119 4.73 9.02 8.99
CA ASN A 119 3.83 8.84 10.12
C ASN A 119 2.90 7.67 9.84
N ILE A 120 2.96 6.64 10.69
CA ILE A 120 2.12 5.45 10.57
C ILE A 120 1.05 5.51 11.65
N TYR A 121 -0.21 5.52 11.22
CA TYR A 121 -1.36 5.47 12.10
C TYR A 121 -2.00 4.09 12.02
N LEU A 122 -1.93 3.37 13.14
CA LEU A 122 -2.54 2.06 13.32
C LEU A 122 -3.73 2.20 14.27
N ASN A 123 -4.92 1.88 13.79
CA ASN A 123 -6.06 1.76 14.68
C ASN A 123 -6.12 0.32 15.22
N LYS A 124 -6.12 0.17 16.55
CA LYS A 124 -5.95 -1.14 17.21
C LYS A 124 -7.04 -2.14 16.83
N ASP A 125 -8.24 -1.64 16.56
CA ASP A 125 -9.43 -2.46 16.26
C ASP A 125 -9.48 -2.85 14.78
N ASP A 126 -8.65 -2.22 13.94
CA ASP A 126 -8.64 -2.40 12.50
C ASP A 126 -7.55 -3.39 12.03
N ILE A 127 -6.81 -4.04 12.93
CA ILE A 127 -5.75 -4.98 12.59
C ILE A 127 -6.13 -6.38 13.05
N TYR A 128 -6.30 -7.30 12.09
CA TYR A 128 -6.37 -8.72 12.40
C TYR A 128 -4.97 -9.32 12.40
N ILE A 129 -4.52 -9.72 13.58
CA ILE A 129 -3.28 -10.47 13.80
C ILE A 129 -3.61 -11.97 13.71
N GLY A 130 -2.94 -12.68 12.81
CA GLY A 130 -3.13 -14.13 12.68
C GLY A 130 -2.78 -14.89 13.96
N PRO A 131 -3.35 -16.09 14.18
CA PRO A 131 -3.20 -16.83 15.44
C PRO A 131 -1.76 -17.25 15.77
N ASN A 132 -0.83 -17.17 14.80
CA ASN A 132 0.58 -17.53 14.95
C ASN A 132 1.52 -16.31 15.03
N THR A 133 0.98 -15.10 15.05
CA THR A 133 1.76 -13.86 15.07
C THR A 133 1.69 -13.26 16.47
N GLN A 134 2.81 -13.30 17.20
CA GLN A 134 2.85 -12.86 18.60
C GLN A 134 3.23 -11.38 18.78
N ASN A 135 3.86 -10.75 17.77
CA ASN A 135 4.30 -9.36 17.83
C ASN A 135 4.01 -8.63 16.51
N ILE A 136 3.53 -7.38 16.60
CA ILE A 136 3.62 -6.41 15.49
C ILE A 136 4.96 -5.72 15.63
N GLU A 137 5.86 -5.95 14.69
CA GLU A 137 7.13 -5.22 14.61
C GLU A 137 6.93 -4.03 13.69
N ILE A 138 6.94 -2.83 14.28
CA ILE A 138 7.18 -1.60 13.53
C ILE A 138 8.70 -1.44 13.45
N GLU A 139 9.28 -1.79 12.31
CA GLU A 139 10.70 -1.56 12.08
C GLU A 139 10.89 -0.04 11.85
N SER A 140 11.21 0.70 12.92
CA SER A 140 11.56 2.12 12.88
C SER A 140 13.02 2.33 13.30
N GLY A 141 13.70 3.29 12.68
CA GLY A 141 14.55 4.18 13.46
C GLY A 141 13.64 5.09 14.29
N GLU A 142 13.54 4.83 15.60
CA GLU A 142 12.78 5.54 16.65
C GLU A 142 11.24 5.68 16.46
N THR A 143 10.51 5.31 17.52
CA THR A 143 9.05 5.17 17.55
C THR A 143 8.44 6.02 18.66
N ASP A 144 7.35 6.73 18.35
CA ASP A 144 6.33 7.14 19.32
C ASP A 144 5.03 6.40 18.98
N ILE A 145 4.56 5.56 19.90
CA ILE A 145 3.27 4.87 19.82
C ILE A 145 2.34 5.59 20.79
N ASN A 146 1.38 6.35 20.28
CA ASN A 146 0.28 6.84 21.11
C ASN A 146 -0.85 5.79 21.06
N ALA A 147 -0.95 5.01 22.14
CA ALA A 147 -2.02 4.06 22.42
C ALA A 147 -3.25 4.75 23.05
#